data_AF-A0AAU2M8N3-F1
#
_entry.id   AF-A0AAU2M8N3-F1
#
_cell.length_a   1.000
_cell.length_b   1.000
_cell.length_c   1.000
_cell.angle_alpha   90.00
_cell.angle_beta   90.00
_cell.angle_gamma   90.00
#
_symmetry.space_group_name_H-M   'P 1'
#
loop_
_entity.id
_entity.type
_entity.pdbx_description
1 polymer ?
#
loop_
_entity_poly.entity_id
_entity_poly.type
_entity_poly.pdbx_seq_one_letter_code
_entity_poly.pdbx_strand_id
1 'polypeptide(L)' 'MSKAEHETGPQGALVCPVCKQPVTAAVKRRHKSLGIFVPVWHPGPCHNPECPEYLEDPERPDHQDT' A
#
# COMPACT_ATOMS: atom_id res chain seq x y z
N MET A 1 15.85 -8.71 23.24
CA MET A 1 14.72 -7.77 23.40
C MET A 1 14.17 -7.50 22.01
N SER A 2 13.14 -8.24 21.61
CA SER A 2 12.55 -8.11 20.28
C SER A 2 11.96 -6.70 20.17
N LYS A 3 12.58 -5.83 19.37
CA LYS A 3 11.93 -4.62 18.90
C LYS A 3 10.71 -5.12 18.14
N ALA A 4 9.53 -5.06 18.76
CA ALA A 4 8.29 -5.10 18.01
C ALA A 4 8.36 -3.87 17.11
N GLU A 5 8.81 -4.09 15.88
CA GLU A 5 8.72 -3.14 14.80
C GLU A 5 7.26 -2.69 14.80
N HIS A 6 7.02 -1.42 15.12
CA HIS A 6 5.66 -0.89 15.06
C HIS A 6 5.22 -1.02 13.61
N GLU A 7 4.45 -2.08 13.33
CA GLU A 7 3.82 -2.32 12.04
C GLU A 7 2.92 -1.12 11.78
N THR A 8 3.45 -0.14 11.05
CA THR A 8 2.74 1.09 10.68
C THR A 8 1.73 0.83 9.55
N GLY A 9 1.46 -0.45 9.26
CA GLY A 9 0.54 -0.90 8.24
C GLY A 9 -0.92 -0.64 8.60
N PRO A 10 -1.84 -0.85 7.66
CA PRO A 10 -3.27 -0.77 7.94
C PRO A 10 -3.66 -1.81 8.99
N GLN A 11 -4.65 -1.47 9.82
CA GLN A 11 -5.17 -2.34 10.88
C GLN A 11 -5.95 -3.57 10.36
N GLY A 12 -6.05 -3.74 9.03
CA GLY A 12 -6.75 -4.85 8.38
C GLY A 12 -6.27 -5.08 6.95
N ALA A 13 -6.55 -6.28 6.43
CA ALA A 13 -6.21 -6.65 5.05
C ALA A 13 -7.07 -5.85 4.05
N LEU A 14 -6.42 -5.24 3.07
CA LEU A 14 -7.09 -4.56 1.96
C LEU A 14 -7.35 -5.58 0.86
N VAL A 15 -8.54 -5.52 0.26
CA VAL A 15 -8.97 -6.48 -0.78
C VAL A 15 -9.33 -5.75 -2.07
N CYS A 16 -9.08 -6.40 -3.20
CA CYS A 16 -9.56 -5.93 -4.49
C CYS A 16 -11.10 -5.92 -4.49
N PRO A 17 -11.76 -4.83 -4.92
CA PRO A 17 -13.23 -4.78 -4.94
C PRO A 17 -13.84 -5.77 -5.94
N VAL A 18 -13.10 -6.21 -6.95
CA VAL A 18 -13.56 -7.13 -8.00
C VAL A 18 -13.33 -8.59 -7.64
N CYS A 19 -12.07 -9.04 -7.58
CA CYS A 19 -11.75 -10.46 -7.36
C CYS A 19 -11.70 -10.86 -5.87
N LYS A 20 -11.88 -9.90 -4.95
CA LYS A 20 -11.84 -10.07 -3.49
C LYS A 20 -10.53 -10.66 -2.93
N GLN A 21 -9.49 -10.74 -3.76
CA GLN A 21 -8.18 -11.19 -3.31
C GLN A 21 -7.50 -10.13 -2.43
N PRO A 22 -6.68 -10.54 -1.45
CA PRO A 22 -5.85 -9.63 -0.69
C PRO A 22 -4.91 -8.86 -1.61
N VAL A 23 -4.76 -7.57 -1.36
CA VAL A 23 -3.81 -6.71 -2.08
C VAL A 23 -2.85 -6.06 -1.09
N THR A 24 -1.69 -5.66 -1.58
CA THR A 24 -0.73 -4.89 -0.80
C THR A 24 -1.34 -3.53 -0.44
N ALA A 25 -1.02 -3.02 0.74
CA ALA A 25 -1.43 -1.69 1.12
C ALA A 25 -0.41 -0.67 0.66
N ALA A 26 -0.85 0.33 -0.10
CA ALA A 26 0.00 1.43 -0.54
C ALA A 26 -0.31 2.70 0.26
N VAL A 27 0.68 3.56 0.51
CA VAL A 27 0.43 4.88 1.09
C VAL A 27 -0.05 5.80 -0.04
N LYS A 28 -1.29 6.28 0.03
CA LYS A 28 -1.82 7.22 -0.98
C LYS A 28 -1.29 8.62 -0.76
N ARG A 29 -1.28 9.01 0.51
CA ARG A 29 -0.95 10.36 0.97
C ARG A 29 -0.63 10.33 2.45
N ARG A 30 0.05 11.37 2.91
CA ARG A 30 0.29 11.60 4.33
C ARG A 30 -0.41 12.90 4.72
N HIS A 31 -1.09 12.89 5.85
CA HIS A 31 -1.74 14.07 6.39
C HIS A 31 -0.95 14.53 7.60
N LYS A 32 -0.75 15.84 7.75
CA LYS A 32 -0.11 16.37 8.96
C LYS A 32 -1.17 16.60 10.03
N SER A 33 -1.02 15.94 11.16
CA SER A 33 -1.93 16.07 12.32
C SER A 33 -1.09 16.25 13.57
N LEU A 34 -1.33 17.34 14.32
CA LEU A 34 -0.60 17.65 15.57
C LEU A 34 0.93 17.59 15.44
N GLY A 35 1.47 18.02 14.29
CA GLY A 35 2.91 18.02 14.03
C GLY A 35 3.48 16.68 13.50
N ILE A 36 2.69 15.61 13.45
CA ILE A 36 3.09 14.28 12.98
C ILE A 36 2.50 14.02 11.58
N PHE A 37 3.23 13.32 10.72
CA PHE A 37 2.74 12.87 9.42
C PHE A 37 2.08 11.49 9.54
N VAL A 38 0.76 11.44 9.45
CA VAL A 38 -0.04 10.21 9.52
C VAL A 38 -0.20 9.63 8.10
N PRO A 39 0.20 8.36 7.85
CA PRO A 39 -0.02 7.73 6.56
C PRO A 39 -1.49 7.36 6.38
N VAL A 40 -2.01 7.61 5.17
CA VAL A 40 -3.30 7.09 4.73
C VAL A 40 -3.07 5.99 3.72
N TRP A 41 -3.49 4.80 4.12
CA TRP A 41 -3.38 3.56 3.36
C TRP A 41 -4.57 3.37 2.41
N HIS A 42 -4.31 2.78 1.26
CA HIS A 42 -5.32 2.38 0.28
C HIS A 42 -4.95 1.03 -0.33
N PRO A 43 -5.93 0.30 -0.90
CA PRO A 43 -5.65 -0.91 -1.64
C PRO A 43 -4.70 -0.56 -2.78
N GLY A 44 -3.55 -1.24 -2.82
CA GLY A 44 -2.64 -1.20 -3.94
C GLY A 44 -3.23 -1.92 -5.17
N PRO A 45 -2.49 -1.94 -6.28
CA PRO A 45 -2.95 -2.57 -7.51
C PRO A 45 -3.19 -4.07 -7.31
N CYS A 46 -4.16 -4.60 -8.06
CA CYS A 46 -4.41 -6.02 -8.08
C CYS A 46 -3.33 -6.71 -8.90
N HIS A 47 -2.63 -7.67 -8.30
CA HIS A 47 -1.62 -8.48 -8.98
C HIS A 47 -2.17 -9.82 -9.49
N ASN A 48 -3.49 -10.03 -9.46
CA ASN A 48 -4.10 -11.23 -10.00
C ASN A 48 -4.27 -11.07 -11.53
N PRO A 49 -3.55 -11.83 -12.37
CA PRO A 49 -3.64 -11.71 -13.83
C PRO A 49 -5.00 -12.12 -14.40
N GLU A 50 -5.80 -12.87 -13.63
CA GLU A 50 -7.18 -13.23 -14.01
C GLU A 50 -8.21 -12.14 -13.64
N CYS A 51 -7.77 -11.06 -12.98
CA CYS A 51 -8.64 -9.96 -12.60
C CYS A 51 -8.79 -8.97 -13.76
N PRO A 52 -10.00 -8.53 -14.12
CA PRO A 52 -10.19 -7.51 -15.16
C PRO A 52 -9.64 -6.13 -14.76
N GLU A 53 -9.36 -5.92 -13.47
CA GLU A 53 -8.70 -4.72 -12.92
C GLU A 53 -7.21 -4.94 -12.63
N TYR A 54 -6.59 -5.96 -13.26
CA TYR A 54 -5.14 -6.12 -13.21
C TYR A 54 -4.48 -4.88 -13.81
N LEU A 55 -3.91 -4.04 -12.94
CA LEU A 55 -3.08 -2.92 -13.34
C LEU A 55 -1.64 -3.39 -13.25
N GLU A 56 -1.00 -3.54 -14.40
CA GLU A 56 0.46 -3.62 -14.47
C GLU A 56 1.00 -2.33 -13.84
N ASP A 57 1.62 -2.46 -12.67
CA ASP A 57 2.20 -1.33 -11.95
C ASP A 57 3.23 -0.67 -12.89
N PRO A 58 3.07 0.60 -13.28
CA PRO A 58 4.10 1.28 -14.03
C PRO A 58 5.28 1.40 -13.07
N GLU A 59 6.34 0.63 -13.37
CA GLU A 59 7.55 0.53 -12.57
C GLU A 59 7.88 1.88 -11.94
N ARG A 60 7.74 1.95 -10.60
CA ARG A 60 8.20 3.09 -9.81
C ARG A 60 9.61 3.42 -10.33
N PRO A 61 9.83 4.58 -10.99
CA PRO A 61 11.14 4.88 -11.54
C PRO A 61 12.11 4.84 -10.37
N ASP A 62 13.07 3.94 -10.50
CA ASP A 62 14.18 3.76 -9.58
C ASP A 62 14.83 5.14 -9.44
N HIS A 63 14.57 5.80 -8.30
CA HIS A 63 15.23 7.04 -7.96
C HIS A 63 16.65 6.66 -7.54
N GLN A 64 17.48 6.31 -8.53
CA GLN A 64 18.92 6.18 -8.37
C GLN A 64 19.45 7.56 -8.03
N ASP A 65 19.72 7.76 -6.75
CA ASP A 65 20.47 8.87 -6.20
C ASP A 65 21.91 8.78 -6.77
N THR A 66 22.28 9.74 -7.63
CA THR A 66 23.65 10.01 -8.10
C THR A 66 24.25 11.14 -7.28
#